data_AF-A0A2Z3HCD6-F1
#
_entry.id   AF-A0A2Z3HCD6-F1
#
_cell.length_a   1.000
_cell.length_b   1.000
_cell.length_c   1.000
_cell.angle_alpha   90.00
_cell.angle_beta   90.00
_cell.angle_gamma   90.00
#
_symmetry.space_group_name_H-M   'P 1'
#
loop_
_entity.id
_entity.type
_entity.pdbx_description
1 polymer ?
#
loop_
_entity_poly.entity_id
_entity_poly.type
_entity_poly.pdbx_seq_one_letter_code
_entity_poly.pdbx_strand_id
1 'polypeptide(L)'
;MIRLLVCGAAVAAVAVLGRGEEPKPARFDYTVREDMFKALGGDDKALARGLKACDDALAKNPKHAEALVWRGVGTMREATKHFQNKDNGKGLNSWLQALREMDEAVKLEPKNLGVRIPRGVVYITASRQAPESQQKRLLAAAKEDMEFVLSQYPGEALKKVSDHRRGELLFALAEIARRTGDEETATKHLKQLSELTPDSRWGKDAKTWLADPKVKTRSCVGCHGGE
;
A
#
# COMPACT_ATOMS: atom_id res chain seq x y z
N MET A 1 43.50 66.19 -20.73
CA MET A 1 42.91 64.86 -21.02
C MET A 1 43.31 63.91 -19.91
N ILE A 2 42.43 62.97 -19.55
CA ILE A 2 42.44 62.05 -18.39
C ILE A 2 41.81 62.65 -17.12
N ARG A 3 40.52 62.35 -16.94
CA ARG A 3 39.92 62.11 -15.62
C ARG A 3 38.96 60.92 -15.75
N LEU A 4 39.29 59.88 -15.00
CA LEU A 4 38.68 58.55 -14.95
C LEU A 4 37.18 58.62 -14.59
N LEU A 5 36.40 57.79 -15.29
CA LEU A 5 35.14 57.24 -14.79
C LEU A 5 35.41 56.34 -13.57
N VAL A 6 34.58 56.48 -12.53
CA VAL A 6 34.31 55.38 -11.60
C VAL A 6 32.80 55.27 -11.44
N CYS A 7 32.23 54.26 -12.11
CA CYS A 7 30.90 53.74 -11.86
C CYS A 7 30.88 53.02 -10.51
N GLY A 8 30.15 53.55 -9.53
CA GLY A 8 29.81 52.82 -8.31
C GLY A 8 28.51 52.05 -8.50
N ALA A 9 28.60 50.72 -8.67
CA ALA A 9 27.45 49.84 -8.68
C ALA A 9 26.99 49.55 -7.23
N ALA A 10 25.76 49.91 -6.90
CA ALA A 10 25.12 49.52 -5.65
C ALA A 10 24.63 48.06 -5.74
N VAL A 11 25.24 47.16 -4.98
CA VAL A 11 24.74 45.78 -4.81
C VAL A 11 23.68 45.80 -3.71
N ALA A 12 22.41 45.68 -4.09
CA ALA A 12 21.32 45.44 -3.17
C ALA A 12 21.35 43.96 -2.73
N ALA A 13 21.67 43.71 -1.47
CA ALA A 13 21.56 42.39 -0.86
C ALA A 13 20.08 42.03 -0.66
N VAL A 14 19.55 41.14 -1.49
CA VAL A 14 18.25 40.51 -1.27
C VAL A 14 18.43 39.43 -0.21
N ALA A 15 17.97 39.69 1.01
CA ALA A 15 17.83 38.68 2.03
C ALA A 15 16.76 37.67 1.59
N VAL A 16 17.19 36.51 1.10
CA VAL A 16 16.32 35.34 0.94
C VAL A 16 16.01 34.82 2.35
N LEU A 17 14.89 35.29 2.91
CA LEU A 17 14.29 34.64 4.06
C LEU A 17 13.91 33.22 3.63
N GLY A 18 14.65 32.24 4.14
CA GLY A 18 14.34 30.83 3.97
C GLY A 18 12.90 30.60 4.42
N ARG A 19 12.02 30.26 3.47
CA ARG A 19 10.76 29.59 3.81
C ARG A 19 11.14 28.29 4.50
N GLY A 20 10.98 28.24 5.82
CA GLY A 20 10.97 26.98 6.53
C GLY A 20 9.96 26.07 5.85
N GLU A 21 10.39 24.87 5.50
CA GLU A 21 9.52 23.84 4.93
C GLU A 21 8.40 23.58 5.96
N GLU A 22 7.15 23.90 5.61
CA GLU A 22 6.02 23.55 6.48
C GLU A 22 6.06 22.04 6.74
N PRO A 23 5.91 21.59 8.00
CA PRO A 23 5.93 20.17 8.29
C PRO A 23 4.84 19.49 7.48
N LYS A 24 5.23 18.53 6.64
CA LYS A 24 4.28 17.77 5.82
C LYS A 24 3.17 17.23 6.74
N PRO A 25 1.90 17.49 6.44
CA PRO A 25 0.80 16.97 7.24
C PRO A 25 0.96 15.46 7.38
N ALA A 26 0.70 14.94 8.60
CA ALA A 26 0.74 13.51 8.85
C ALA A 26 -0.14 12.80 7.82
N ARG A 27 0.39 11.75 7.20
CA ARG A 27 -0.34 10.98 6.19
C ARG A 27 -1.67 10.51 6.77
N PHE A 28 -2.74 10.67 6.00
CA PHE A 28 -4.09 10.28 6.41
C PHE A 28 -4.13 8.79 6.81
N ASP A 29 -3.29 7.95 6.19
CA ASP A 29 -3.12 6.55 6.55
C ASP A 29 -2.87 6.31 8.05
N TYR A 30 -2.18 7.19 8.76
CA TYR A 30 -1.94 7.01 10.20
C TYR A 30 -3.21 7.18 11.04
N THR A 31 -4.23 7.83 10.50
CA THR A 31 -5.52 8.04 11.17
C THR A 31 -6.41 6.80 11.07
N VAL A 32 -6.35 6.08 9.94
CA VAL A 32 -7.32 5.02 9.62
C VAL A 32 -6.74 3.62 9.59
N ARG A 33 -5.42 3.48 9.40
CA ARG A 33 -4.76 2.18 9.18
C ARG A 33 -5.05 1.17 10.28
N GLU A 34 -4.94 1.55 11.54
CA GLU A 34 -5.09 0.63 12.66
C GLU A 34 -6.52 0.06 12.70
N ASP A 35 -7.52 0.93 12.59
CA ASP A 35 -8.92 0.53 12.57
C ASP A 35 -9.24 -0.34 11.35
N MET A 36 -8.69 -0.01 10.18
CA MET A 36 -8.88 -0.80 8.96
C MET A 36 -8.21 -2.18 9.04
N PHE A 37 -7.04 -2.31 9.67
CA PHE A 37 -6.43 -3.63 9.87
C PHE A 37 -7.21 -4.49 10.87
N LYS A 38 -7.69 -3.91 11.98
CA LYS A 38 -8.60 -4.61 12.90
C LYS A 38 -9.89 -5.04 12.21
N ALA A 39 -10.44 -4.19 11.34
CA ALA A 39 -11.62 -4.50 10.54
C ALA A 39 -11.43 -5.69 9.59
N LEU A 40 -10.25 -5.80 8.96
CA LEU A 40 -9.88 -6.95 8.14
C LEU A 40 -9.75 -8.25 8.97
N GLY A 41 -9.42 -8.13 10.26
CA GLY A 41 -9.49 -9.21 11.25
C GLY A 41 -10.90 -9.52 11.78
N GLY A 42 -11.91 -8.73 11.41
CA GLY A 42 -13.31 -8.94 11.79
C GLY A 42 -13.88 -7.98 12.83
N ASP A 43 -13.14 -6.96 13.27
CA ASP A 43 -13.66 -5.94 14.20
C ASP A 43 -14.59 -4.95 13.48
N ASP A 44 -15.90 -5.20 13.57
CA ASP A 44 -16.93 -4.34 12.97
C ASP A 44 -16.99 -2.93 13.58
N LYS A 45 -16.58 -2.75 14.86
CA LYS A 45 -16.54 -1.41 15.48
C LYS A 45 -15.38 -0.59 14.93
N ALA A 46 -14.23 -1.23 14.73
CA ALA A 46 -13.09 -0.61 14.05
C ALA A 46 -13.43 -0.26 12.60
N LEU A 47 -14.13 -1.15 11.89
CA LEU A 47 -14.61 -0.88 10.52
C LEU A 47 -15.48 0.38 10.46
N ALA A 48 -16.46 0.50 11.36
CA ALA A 48 -17.34 1.66 11.42
C ALA A 48 -16.58 2.97 11.68
N ARG A 49 -15.61 2.97 12.61
CA ARG A 49 -14.76 4.15 12.88
C ARG A 49 -13.89 4.53 11.69
N GLY A 50 -13.23 3.55 11.08
CA GLY A 50 -12.38 3.76 9.91
C GLY A 50 -13.16 4.31 8.72
N LEU A 51 -14.33 3.73 8.41
CA LEU A 51 -15.20 4.22 7.34
C LEU A 51 -15.68 5.65 7.62
N LYS A 52 -16.12 5.94 8.85
CA LYS A 52 -16.53 7.29 9.24
C LYS A 52 -15.41 8.31 9.01
N ALA A 53 -14.17 7.99 9.41
CA ALA A 53 -13.04 8.89 9.20
C ALA A 53 -12.76 9.14 7.71
N CYS A 54 -12.93 8.13 6.86
CA CYS A 54 -12.83 8.29 5.40
C CYS A 54 -13.95 9.17 4.85
N ASP A 55 -15.19 8.96 5.27
CA ASP A 55 -16.34 9.75 4.82
C ASP A 55 -16.26 11.21 5.28
N ASP A 56 -15.82 11.47 6.52
CA ASP A 56 -15.58 12.82 7.03
C ASP A 56 -14.49 13.55 6.21
N ALA A 57 -13.46 12.83 5.75
CA ALA A 57 -12.42 13.39 4.89
C ALA A 57 -12.94 13.65 3.46
N LEU A 58 -13.76 12.74 2.91
CA LEU A 58 -14.32 12.86 1.56
C LEU A 58 -15.42 13.92 1.47
N ALA A 59 -16.15 14.17 2.55
CA ALA A 59 -17.08 15.29 2.65
C ALA A 59 -16.36 16.65 2.54
N LYS A 60 -15.13 16.75 3.07
CA LYS A 60 -14.30 17.96 2.98
C LYS A 60 -13.56 18.06 1.64
N ASN A 61 -13.07 16.94 1.13
CA ASN A 61 -12.39 16.84 -0.15
C ASN A 61 -12.78 15.54 -0.87
N PRO A 62 -13.73 15.58 -1.81
CA PRO A 62 -14.17 14.39 -2.55
C PRO A 62 -13.08 13.69 -3.37
N LYS A 63 -11.95 14.36 -3.61
CA LYS A 63 -10.78 13.83 -4.33
C LYS A 63 -9.62 13.48 -3.40
N HIS A 64 -9.87 13.30 -2.10
CA HIS A 64 -8.83 12.90 -1.16
C HIS A 64 -8.41 11.43 -1.42
N ALA A 65 -7.27 11.23 -2.09
CA ALA A 65 -6.86 9.92 -2.57
C ALA A 65 -6.69 8.87 -1.46
N GLU A 66 -6.03 9.21 -0.35
CA GLU A 66 -5.90 8.26 0.78
C GLU A 66 -7.26 7.92 1.42
N ALA A 67 -8.21 8.85 1.49
CA ALA A 67 -9.54 8.54 2.02
C ALA A 67 -10.34 7.63 1.07
N LEU A 68 -10.22 7.84 -0.26
CA LEU A 68 -10.81 6.95 -1.26
C LEU A 68 -10.26 5.52 -1.16
N VAL A 69 -8.94 5.35 -1.06
CA VAL A 69 -8.37 4.00 -0.99
C VAL A 69 -8.81 3.28 0.29
N TRP A 70 -8.77 3.96 1.44
CA TRP A 70 -9.11 3.36 2.71
C TRP A 70 -10.61 3.10 2.84
N ARG A 71 -11.47 3.98 2.29
CA ARG A 71 -12.90 3.68 2.16
C ARG A 71 -13.13 2.46 1.27
N GLY A 72 -12.40 2.34 0.16
CA GLY A 72 -12.44 1.17 -0.70
C GLY A 72 -12.03 -0.12 0.03
N VAL A 73 -11.00 -0.07 0.88
CA VAL A 73 -10.58 -1.18 1.75
C VAL A 73 -11.73 -1.61 2.67
N GLY A 74 -12.36 -0.67 3.39
CA GLY A 74 -13.49 -0.97 4.27
C GLY A 74 -14.73 -1.46 3.52
N THR A 75 -15.02 -0.87 2.36
CA THR A 75 -16.14 -1.28 1.48
C THR A 75 -15.93 -2.69 0.94
N MET A 76 -14.68 -3.11 0.70
CA MET A 76 -14.36 -4.49 0.34
C MET A 76 -14.71 -5.48 1.46
N ARG A 77 -14.47 -5.10 2.72
CA ARG A 77 -14.85 -5.92 3.90
C ARG A 77 -16.37 -6.03 4.02
N GLU A 78 -17.12 -4.95 3.80
CA GLU A 78 -18.58 -4.99 3.72
C GLU A 78 -19.09 -5.88 2.58
N ALA A 79 -18.44 -5.84 1.40
CA ALA A 79 -18.74 -6.76 0.31
C ALA A 79 -18.61 -8.23 0.74
N THR A 80 -17.52 -8.59 1.44
CA THR A 80 -17.34 -9.93 2.02
C THR A 80 -18.47 -10.30 2.98
N LYS A 81 -18.90 -9.39 3.86
CA LYS A 81 -20.03 -9.63 4.79
C LYS A 81 -21.33 -9.90 4.04
N HIS A 82 -21.62 -9.11 3.01
CA HIS A 82 -22.81 -9.32 2.18
C HIS A 82 -22.78 -10.68 1.47
N PHE A 83 -21.65 -11.08 0.88
CA PHE A 83 -21.52 -12.40 0.27
C PHE A 83 -21.67 -13.54 1.28
N GLN A 84 -21.08 -13.41 2.47
CA GLN A 84 -21.23 -14.39 3.57
C GLN A 84 -22.71 -14.55 3.99
N ASN A 85 -23.46 -13.45 3.97
CA ASN A 85 -24.89 -13.43 4.28
C ASN A 85 -25.79 -13.75 3.08
N LYS A 86 -25.22 -14.21 1.96
CA LYS A 86 -25.93 -14.54 0.70
C LYS A 86 -26.68 -13.35 0.06
N ASP A 87 -26.37 -12.12 0.47
CA ASP A 87 -26.86 -10.89 -0.16
C ASP A 87 -25.96 -10.53 -1.36
N ASN A 88 -26.08 -11.33 -2.41
CA ASN A 88 -25.23 -11.22 -3.60
C ASN A 88 -25.35 -9.85 -4.28
N GLY A 89 -26.54 -9.23 -4.23
CA GLY A 89 -26.79 -7.91 -4.81
C GLY A 89 -25.96 -6.82 -4.11
N LYS A 90 -26.06 -6.72 -2.78
CA LYS A 90 -25.24 -5.76 -2.02
C LYS A 90 -23.76 -6.11 -2.03
N GLY A 91 -23.43 -7.40 -2.05
CA GLY A 91 -22.05 -7.88 -2.17
C GLY A 91 -21.40 -7.38 -3.45
N LEU A 92 -22.07 -7.57 -4.60
CA LEU A 92 -21.55 -7.11 -5.88
C LEU A 92 -21.45 -5.58 -5.97
N ASN A 93 -22.46 -4.86 -5.47
CA ASN A 93 -22.45 -3.39 -5.47
C ASN A 93 -21.28 -2.83 -4.65
N SER A 94 -21.08 -3.34 -3.44
CA SER A 94 -19.98 -2.94 -2.56
C SER A 94 -18.63 -3.31 -3.16
N TRP A 95 -18.50 -4.52 -3.72
CA TRP A 95 -17.30 -4.96 -4.41
C TRP A 95 -16.90 -4.02 -5.55
N LEU A 96 -17.85 -3.71 -6.45
CA LEU A 96 -17.60 -2.81 -7.58
C LEU A 96 -17.28 -1.38 -7.13
N GLN A 97 -17.91 -0.90 -6.06
CA GLN A 97 -17.58 0.40 -5.46
C GLN A 97 -16.16 0.41 -4.92
N ALA A 98 -15.78 -0.59 -4.13
CA ALA A 98 -14.44 -0.71 -3.55
C ALA A 98 -13.35 -0.66 -4.62
N LEU A 99 -13.52 -1.42 -5.71
CA LEU A 99 -12.58 -1.40 -6.84
C LEU A 99 -12.48 -0.03 -7.49
N ARG A 100 -13.61 0.64 -7.75
CA ARG A 100 -13.62 1.96 -8.37
C ARG A 100 -12.90 3.00 -7.51
N GLU A 101 -13.16 3.01 -6.21
CA GLU A 101 -12.57 4.00 -5.29
C GLU A 101 -11.06 3.81 -5.17
N MET A 102 -10.59 2.57 -5.02
CA MET A 102 -9.16 2.29 -4.95
C MET A 102 -8.43 2.58 -6.27
N ASP A 103 -9.06 2.28 -7.41
CA ASP A 103 -8.49 2.60 -8.73
C ASP A 103 -8.45 4.13 -8.98
N GLU A 104 -9.49 4.85 -8.56
CA GLU A 104 -9.52 6.32 -8.65
C GLU A 104 -8.47 6.97 -7.74
N ALA A 105 -8.27 6.44 -6.53
CA ALA A 105 -7.24 6.93 -5.62
C ALA A 105 -5.83 6.89 -6.27
N VAL A 106 -5.50 5.80 -6.99
CA VAL A 106 -4.21 5.71 -7.70
C VAL A 106 -4.15 6.63 -8.91
N LYS A 107 -5.25 6.87 -9.61
CA LYS A 107 -5.26 7.88 -10.69
C LYS A 107 -5.00 9.29 -10.16
N LEU A 108 -5.59 9.62 -9.02
CA LEU A 108 -5.43 10.93 -8.38
C LEU A 108 -4.01 11.14 -7.88
N GLU A 109 -3.44 10.12 -7.22
CA GLU A 109 -2.10 10.20 -6.64
C GLU A 109 -1.24 8.97 -6.97
N PRO A 110 -0.76 8.84 -8.22
CA PRO A 110 -0.11 7.63 -8.72
C PRO A 110 1.25 7.34 -8.10
N LYS A 111 1.78 8.23 -7.26
CA LYS A 111 3.07 8.06 -6.57
C LYS A 111 2.92 8.01 -5.04
N ASN A 112 1.69 8.06 -4.52
CA ASN A 112 1.48 8.07 -3.07
C ASN A 112 1.53 6.63 -2.51
N LEU A 113 2.51 6.39 -1.63
CA LEU A 113 2.66 5.12 -0.90
C LEU A 113 1.47 4.83 0.02
N GLY A 114 0.86 5.84 0.63
CA GLY A 114 -0.36 5.75 1.42
C GLY A 114 -1.58 5.31 0.61
N VAL A 115 -1.49 5.37 -0.73
CA VAL A 115 -2.50 4.85 -1.66
C VAL A 115 -2.13 3.45 -2.17
N ARG A 116 -0.93 3.28 -2.71
CA ARG A 116 -0.55 2.03 -3.37
C ARG A 116 -0.41 0.84 -2.42
N ILE A 117 0.12 1.06 -1.21
CA ILE A 117 0.30 -0.01 -0.22
C ILE A 117 -1.06 -0.64 0.16
N PRO A 118 -2.07 0.11 0.67
CA PRO A 118 -3.34 -0.50 1.04
C PRO A 118 -4.07 -1.15 -0.13
N ARG A 119 -4.06 -0.54 -1.34
CA ARG A 119 -4.69 -1.14 -2.52
C ARG A 119 -4.04 -2.48 -2.89
N GLY A 120 -2.72 -2.52 -3.01
CA GLY A 120 -2.01 -3.74 -3.37
C GLY A 120 -2.25 -4.88 -2.38
N VAL A 121 -2.18 -4.61 -1.07
CA VAL A 121 -2.44 -5.61 -0.02
C VAL A 121 -3.86 -6.18 -0.10
N VAL A 122 -4.86 -5.31 -0.25
CA VAL A 122 -6.26 -5.76 -0.34
C VAL A 122 -6.52 -6.52 -1.64
N TYR A 123 -5.94 -6.11 -2.76
CA TYR A 123 -6.08 -6.83 -4.03
C TYR A 123 -5.43 -8.22 -4.00
N ILE A 124 -4.25 -8.39 -3.37
CA ILE A 124 -3.66 -9.73 -3.15
C ILE A 124 -4.61 -10.60 -2.34
N THR A 125 -5.20 -10.06 -1.29
CA THR A 125 -6.11 -10.80 -0.40
C THR A 125 -7.42 -11.16 -1.11
N ALA A 126 -8.07 -10.17 -1.72
CA ALA A 126 -9.35 -10.32 -2.42
C ALA A 126 -9.26 -11.31 -3.59
N SER A 127 -8.12 -11.31 -4.29
CA SER A 127 -7.89 -12.21 -5.43
C SER A 127 -7.87 -13.70 -5.06
N ARG A 128 -7.75 -14.06 -3.77
CA ARG A 128 -7.78 -15.47 -3.30
C ARG A 128 -9.18 -16.09 -3.39
N GLN A 129 -10.21 -15.26 -3.36
CA GLN A 129 -11.62 -15.67 -3.37
C GLN A 129 -12.37 -15.19 -4.61
N ALA A 130 -11.73 -14.36 -5.45
CA ALA A 130 -12.33 -13.82 -6.64
C ALA A 130 -12.40 -14.87 -7.78
N PRO A 131 -13.38 -14.77 -8.69
CA PRO A 131 -13.37 -15.55 -9.94
C PRO A 131 -12.09 -15.32 -10.75
N GLU A 132 -11.67 -16.31 -11.55
CA GLU A 132 -10.39 -16.29 -12.27
C GLU A 132 -10.15 -15.00 -13.08
N SER A 133 -11.18 -14.52 -13.78
CA SER A 133 -11.11 -13.29 -14.58
C SER A 133 -10.78 -12.06 -13.72
N GLN A 134 -11.29 -12.00 -12.50
CA GLN A 134 -11.00 -10.93 -11.56
C GLN A 134 -9.67 -11.14 -10.84
N GLN A 135 -9.31 -12.39 -10.52
CA GLN A 135 -8.02 -12.72 -9.91
C GLN A 135 -6.86 -12.15 -10.74
N LYS A 136 -6.86 -12.36 -12.07
CA LYS A 136 -5.82 -11.84 -12.96
C LYS A 136 -5.71 -10.31 -12.89
N ARG A 137 -6.84 -9.59 -12.95
CA ARG A 137 -6.87 -8.13 -12.85
C ARG A 137 -6.33 -7.64 -11.50
N LEU A 138 -6.78 -8.23 -10.40
CA LEU A 138 -6.38 -7.85 -9.05
C LEU A 138 -4.89 -8.08 -8.82
N LEU A 139 -4.37 -9.23 -9.23
CA LEU A 139 -2.94 -9.53 -9.12
C LEU A 139 -2.08 -8.62 -9.99
N ALA A 140 -2.53 -8.27 -11.20
CA ALA A 140 -1.81 -7.32 -12.05
C ALA A 140 -1.72 -5.93 -11.41
N ALA A 141 -2.82 -5.41 -10.88
CA ALA A 141 -2.82 -4.11 -10.18
C ALA A 141 -1.99 -4.15 -8.89
N ALA A 142 -2.08 -5.25 -8.12
CA ALA A 142 -1.25 -5.43 -6.94
C ALA A 142 0.24 -5.52 -7.27
N LYS A 143 0.60 -6.18 -8.38
CA LYS A 143 1.98 -6.24 -8.88
C LYS A 143 2.52 -4.84 -9.12
N GLU A 144 1.79 -4.04 -9.89
CA GLU A 144 2.16 -2.65 -10.19
C GLU A 144 2.39 -1.83 -8.91
N ASP A 145 1.49 -1.97 -7.93
CA ASP A 145 1.60 -1.25 -6.67
C ASP A 145 2.81 -1.68 -5.84
N MET A 146 3.04 -2.98 -5.68
CA MET A 146 4.15 -3.50 -4.88
C MET A 146 5.50 -3.27 -5.56
N GLU A 147 5.58 -3.35 -6.89
CA GLU A 147 6.79 -3.01 -7.64
C GLU A 147 7.11 -1.52 -7.52
N PHE A 148 6.09 -0.65 -7.57
CA PHE A 148 6.29 0.77 -7.28
C PHE A 148 6.84 0.98 -5.86
N VAL A 149 6.28 0.30 -4.86
CA VAL A 149 6.74 0.41 -3.46
C VAL A 149 8.20 -0.06 -3.35
N LEU A 150 8.56 -1.18 -3.99
CA LEU A 150 9.94 -1.67 -4.02
C LEU A 150 10.88 -0.68 -4.69
N SER A 151 10.45 -0.01 -5.77
CA SER A 151 11.26 0.98 -6.48
C SER A 151 11.64 2.20 -5.61
N GLN A 152 10.92 2.45 -4.51
CA GLN A 152 11.26 3.52 -3.56
C GLN A 152 12.46 3.19 -2.66
N TYR A 153 12.97 1.95 -2.73
CA TYR A 153 14.08 1.47 -1.92
C TYR A 153 15.21 0.89 -2.80
N PRO A 154 15.88 1.71 -3.64
CA PRO A 154 16.89 1.22 -4.56
C PRO A 154 18.16 0.72 -3.85
N GLY A 155 18.78 -0.33 -4.42
CA GLY A 155 20.05 -0.88 -3.96
C GLY A 155 20.04 -1.23 -2.47
N GLU A 156 20.98 -0.68 -1.73
CA GLU A 156 21.16 -0.93 -0.29
C GLU A 156 20.10 -0.25 0.59
N ALA A 157 19.27 0.64 0.05
CA ALA A 157 18.23 1.33 0.82
C ALA A 157 17.21 0.34 1.42
N LEU A 158 16.94 -0.76 0.74
CA LEU A 158 16.05 -1.81 1.25
C LEU A 158 16.56 -2.42 2.57
N LYS A 159 17.88 -2.43 2.80
CA LYS A 159 18.49 -2.93 4.07
C LYS A 159 18.22 -2.03 5.27
N LYS A 160 17.78 -0.78 5.05
CA LYS A 160 17.40 0.17 6.11
C LYS A 160 15.91 0.11 6.46
N VAL A 161 15.10 -0.56 5.64
CA VAL A 161 13.67 -0.77 5.91
C VAL A 161 13.55 -1.81 7.02
N SER A 162 12.74 -1.55 8.05
CA SER A 162 12.47 -2.52 9.13
C SER A 162 12.12 -3.91 8.59
N ASP A 163 12.56 -4.97 9.26
CA ASP A 163 12.29 -6.37 8.88
C ASP A 163 10.83 -6.63 8.57
N HIS A 164 9.90 -6.09 9.38
CA HIS A 164 8.47 -6.23 9.12
C HIS A 164 8.05 -5.71 7.74
N ARG A 165 8.33 -4.43 7.45
CA ARG A 165 7.98 -3.82 6.16
C ARG A 165 8.68 -4.46 4.97
N ARG A 166 9.95 -4.86 5.15
CA ARG A 166 10.73 -5.56 4.11
C ARG A 166 10.16 -6.94 3.83
N GLY A 167 9.82 -7.67 4.89
CA GLY A 167 9.16 -8.97 4.87
C GLY A 167 7.86 -8.92 4.10
N GLU A 168 6.92 -8.07 4.53
CA GLU A 168 5.61 -7.91 3.87
C GLU A 168 5.76 -7.60 2.37
N LEU A 169 6.66 -6.70 1.99
CA LEU A 169 6.85 -6.30 0.60
C LEU A 169 7.41 -7.43 -0.28
N LEU A 170 8.52 -8.05 0.13
CA LEU A 170 9.16 -9.10 -0.67
C LEU A 170 8.30 -10.36 -0.71
N PHE A 171 7.60 -10.65 0.39
CA PHE A 171 6.69 -11.78 0.46
C PHE A 171 5.47 -11.58 -0.45
N ALA A 172 4.88 -10.38 -0.45
CA ALA A 172 3.78 -10.02 -1.34
C ALA A 172 4.17 -10.17 -2.82
N LEU A 173 5.35 -9.67 -3.21
CA LEU A 173 5.85 -9.81 -4.58
C LEU A 173 6.08 -11.27 -4.97
N ALA A 174 6.61 -12.08 -4.05
CA ALA A 174 6.78 -13.51 -4.28
C ALA A 174 5.43 -14.24 -4.44
N GLU A 175 4.43 -13.91 -3.61
CA GLU A 175 3.08 -14.45 -3.72
C GLU A 175 2.44 -14.10 -5.07
N ILE A 176 2.50 -12.83 -5.45
CA ILE A 176 1.96 -12.36 -6.73
C ILE A 176 2.62 -13.11 -7.88
N ALA A 177 3.96 -13.10 -7.94
CA ALA A 177 4.73 -13.71 -9.01
C ALA A 177 4.33 -15.18 -9.19
N ARG A 178 4.30 -15.94 -8.11
CA ARG A 178 3.92 -17.36 -8.14
C ARG A 178 2.48 -17.59 -8.60
N ARG A 179 1.53 -16.82 -8.08
CA ARG A 179 0.11 -16.91 -8.47
C ARG A 179 -0.14 -16.46 -9.91
N THR A 180 0.82 -15.79 -10.53
CA THR A 180 0.84 -15.44 -11.96
C THR A 180 1.73 -16.35 -12.82
N GLY A 181 2.35 -17.40 -12.24
CA GLY A 181 3.21 -18.36 -12.94
C GLY A 181 4.66 -17.92 -13.15
N ASP A 182 5.10 -16.82 -12.53
CA ASP A 182 6.46 -16.28 -12.60
C ASP A 182 7.31 -16.83 -11.43
N GLU A 183 7.67 -18.11 -11.53
CA GLU A 183 8.43 -18.83 -10.50
C GLU A 183 9.85 -18.28 -10.30
N GLU A 184 10.46 -17.71 -11.35
CA GLU A 184 11.77 -17.10 -11.28
C GLU A 184 11.75 -15.86 -10.38
N THR A 185 10.80 -14.94 -10.62
CA THR A 185 10.63 -13.74 -9.81
C THR A 185 10.23 -14.10 -8.37
N ALA A 186 9.37 -15.11 -8.18
CA ALA A 186 9.02 -15.59 -6.84
C ALA A 186 10.26 -16.07 -6.07
N THR A 187 11.06 -16.94 -6.70
CA THR A 187 12.29 -17.47 -6.12
C THR A 187 13.29 -16.36 -5.80
N LYS A 188 13.46 -15.40 -6.71
CA LYS A 188 14.34 -14.23 -6.52
C LYS A 188 13.98 -13.45 -5.26
N HIS A 189 12.72 -13.09 -5.08
CA HIS A 189 12.30 -12.31 -3.92
C HIS A 189 12.39 -13.09 -2.60
N LEU A 190 12.13 -14.40 -2.62
CA LEU A 190 12.27 -15.24 -1.42
C LEU A 190 13.73 -15.43 -1.01
N LYS A 191 14.64 -15.64 -1.97
CA LYS A 191 16.09 -15.68 -1.69
C LYS A 191 16.55 -14.36 -1.08
N GLN A 192 16.20 -13.24 -1.73
CA GLN A 192 16.51 -11.91 -1.23
C GLN A 192 15.97 -11.70 0.18
N LEU A 193 14.73 -12.10 0.48
CA LEU A 193 14.16 -11.98 1.82
C LEU A 193 14.91 -12.82 2.86
N SER A 194 15.26 -14.07 2.51
CA SER A 194 16.00 -14.98 3.39
C SER A 194 17.43 -14.52 3.70
N GLU A 195 18.09 -13.85 2.76
CA GLU A 195 19.44 -13.29 2.92
C GLU A 195 19.42 -11.99 3.72
N LEU A 196 18.40 -11.15 3.49
CA LEU A 196 18.28 -9.84 4.12
C LEU A 196 17.77 -9.91 5.57
N THR A 197 17.10 -10.99 5.95
CA THR A 197 16.47 -11.12 7.27
C THR A 197 16.60 -12.54 7.86
N PRO A 198 17.80 -13.14 7.87
CA PRO A 198 17.99 -14.58 8.07
C PRO A 198 17.49 -15.12 9.41
N ASP A 199 17.57 -14.30 10.45
CA ASP A 199 17.18 -14.66 11.83
C ASP A 199 15.74 -14.29 12.15
N SER A 200 15.13 -13.44 11.32
CA SER A 200 13.74 -13.02 11.48
C SER A 200 12.77 -14.14 11.13
N ARG A 201 11.52 -13.99 11.58
CA ARG A 201 10.41 -14.87 11.17
C ARG A 201 10.24 -14.87 9.65
N TRP A 202 10.44 -13.74 8.99
CA TRP A 202 10.31 -13.60 7.53
C TRP A 202 11.35 -14.41 6.76
N GLY A 203 12.60 -14.39 7.21
CA GLY A 203 13.66 -15.20 6.59
C GLY A 203 13.41 -16.70 6.74
N LYS A 204 12.87 -17.12 7.89
CA LYS A 204 12.47 -18.52 8.14
C LYS A 204 11.29 -18.94 7.26
N ASP A 205 10.27 -18.09 7.14
CA ASP A 205 9.11 -18.34 6.28
C ASP A 205 9.53 -18.40 4.80
N ALA A 206 10.43 -17.51 4.36
CA ALA A 206 10.96 -17.52 2.99
C ALA A 206 11.72 -18.82 2.67
N LYS A 207 12.57 -19.30 3.60
CA LYS A 207 13.27 -20.60 3.46
C LYS A 207 12.29 -21.76 3.40
N THR A 208 11.24 -21.73 4.24
CA THR A 208 10.19 -22.75 4.25
C THR A 208 9.48 -22.80 2.91
N TRP A 209 9.15 -21.64 2.34
CA TRP A 209 8.42 -21.56 1.07
C TRP A 209 9.28 -21.90 -0.14
N LEU A 210 10.58 -21.63 -0.10
CA LEU A 210 11.55 -22.11 -1.09
C LEU A 210 11.68 -23.64 -1.07
N ALA A 211 11.57 -24.26 0.11
CA ALA A 211 11.67 -25.71 0.25
C ALA A 211 10.36 -26.43 -0.14
N ASP A 212 9.21 -25.89 0.28
CA ASP A 212 7.90 -26.40 -0.10
C ASP A 212 6.98 -25.27 -0.59
N PRO A 213 6.81 -25.14 -1.91
CA PRO A 213 5.90 -24.16 -2.51
C PRO A 213 4.42 -24.40 -2.17
N LYS A 214 4.02 -25.51 -1.56
CA LYS A 214 2.61 -25.78 -1.24
C LYS A 214 2.21 -25.30 0.14
N VAL A 215 3.18 -24.93 0.98
CA VAL A 215 2.92 -24.42 2.33
C VAL A 215 2.11 -23.13 2.25
N LYS A 216 1.04 -23.05 3.05
CA LYS A 216 0.31 -21.80 3.26
C LYS A 216 1.19 -20.83 4.02
N THR A 217 1.26 -19.61 3.53
CA THR A 217 2.11 -18.57 4.11
C THR A 217 1.28 -17.40 4.60
N ARG A 218 1.87 -16.66 5.55
CA ARG A 218 1.19 -15.53 6.19
C ARG A 218 1.03 -14.37 5.19
N SER A 219 -0.08 -13.66 5.31
CA SER A 219 -0.32 -12.38 4.64
C SER A 219 -0.44 -11.27 5.67
N CYS A 220 -0.42 -10.01 5.21
CA CYS A 220 -0.66 -8.84 6.07
C CYS A 220 -1.87 -9.06 7.00
N VAL A 221 -2.98 -9.58 6.47
CA VAL A 221 -4.20 -9.84 7.26
C VAL A 221 -3.97 -10.89 8.36
N GLY A 222 -3.20 -11.95 8.10
CA GLY A 222 -2.87 -12.96 9.13
C GLY A 222 -1.92 -12.43 10.21
N CYS A 223 -1.04 -11.47 9.89
CA CYS A 223 -0.15 -10.85 10.87
C CYS A 223 -0.85 -9.79 11.74
N HIS A 224 -1.93 -9.17 11.23
CA HIS A 224 -2.58 -8.01 11.86
C HIS A 224 -4.03 -8.28 12.32
N GLY A 225 -4.62 -9.42 11.97
CA GLY A 225 -6.01 -9.76 12.26
C GLY A 225 -6.25 -10.51 13.57
N GLY A 226 -5.19 -10.91 14.29
CA GLY A 226 -5.28 -11.79 15.46
C GLY A 226 -5.70 -13.21 15.05
N GLU A 227 -4.73 -14.12 14.99
CA GLU A 227 -5.02 -15.57 14.99
C GLU A 227 -5.33 -16.05 16.41
#